data_AF-A0AAE4AQR9-F1
#
_entry.id   AF-A0AAE4AQR9-F1
#
_cell.length_a   1.000
_cell.length_b   1.000
_cell.length_c   1.000
_cell.angle_alpha   90.00
_cell.angle_beta   90.00
_cell.angle_gamma   90.00
#
_symmetry.space_group_name_H-M   'P 1'
#
loop_
_entity.id
_entity.type
_entity.pdbx_description
1 polymer ?
#
loop_
_entity_poly.entity_id
_entity_poly.type
_entity_poly.pdbx_seq_one_letter_code
_entity_poly.pdbx_strand_id
1 'polypeptide(L)'
;MANEFDPDLPSNRMVFEVRRDNSVWPHFPERLEELMEAYGLSEPEKEAFRDVDVRRLGEMGVHPYFLPQITRLFHGAARNTSTSAAAEAYRKSFGDQIVEHRKK
;
A
#
# COMPACT_ATOMS: atom_id res chain seq x y z
N MET A 1 1.16 -4.07 -18.84
CA MET A 1 2.54 -3.63 -18.53
C MET A 1 2.94 -4.39 -17.28
N ALA A 2 3.95 -5.24 -17.36
CA ALA A 2 4.28 -6.14 -16.26
C ALA A 2 4.91 -5.35 -15.11
N ASN A 3 4.21 -5.35 -13.97
CA ASN A 3 4.71 -5.28 -12.58
C ASN A 3 6.24 -5.33 -12.41
N GLU A 4 6.95 -4.25 -12.71
CA GLU A 4 8.34 -4.10 -12.28
C GLU A 4 8.27 -3.62 -10.83
N PHE A 5 8.10 -4.57 -9.90
CA PHE A 5 8.23 -4.30 -8.48
C PHE A 5 9.68 -4.60 -8.06
N ASP A 6 10.19 -3.86 -7.10
CA ASP A 6 11.52 -4.06 -6.55
C ASP A 6 11.42 -5.00 -5.33
N PRO A 7 11.88 -6.26 -5.41
CA PRO A 7 11.79 -7.21 -4.30
C PRO A 7 12.60 -6.79 -3.08
N ASP A 8 13.63 -5.96 -3.25
CA ASP A 8 14.55 -5.52 -2.20
C ASP A 8 14.10 -4.19 -1.55
N LEU A 9 13.01 -3.58 -2.04
CA LEU A 9 12.49 -2.33 -1.50
C LEU A 9 12.06 -2.49 -0.01
N PRO A 10 12.58 -1.66 0.91
CA PRO A 10 12.26 -1.75 2.35
C PRO A 10 10.76 -1.71 2.65
N SER A 11 10.01 -0.91 1.89
CA SER A 11 8.55 -0.85 1.96
C SER A 11 7.86 -2.21 1.82
N ASN A 12 8.34 -3.09 0.94
CA ASN A 12 7.77 -4.41 0.72
C ASN A 12 7.97 -5.31 1.94
N ARG A 13 9.16 -5.26 2.55
CA ARG A 13 9.47 -6.01 3.76
C ARG A 13 8.64 -5.52 4.95
N MET A 14 8.59 -4.21 5.17
CA MET A 14 7.80 -3.61 6.25
C MET A 14 6.34 -4.06 6.20
N VAL A 15 5.68 -3.90 5.04
CA VAL A 15 4.26 -4.26 4.89
C VAL A 15 4.05 -5.77 5.06
N PHE A 16 4.96 -6.60 4.55
CA PHE A 16 4.87 -8.05 4.68
C PHE A 16 4.94 -8.52 6.14
N GLU A 17 5.81 -7.91 6.95
CA GLU A 17 6.01 -8.26 8.35
C GLU A 17 4.89 -7.68 9.23
N VAL A 18 4.60 -6.38 9.10
CA VAL A 18 3.58 -5.66 9.88
C VAL A 18 2.19 -6.28 9.74
N ARG A 19 1.78 -6.68 8.52
CA ARG A 19 0.44 -7.27 8.31
C ARG A 19 0.25 -8.62 9.01
N ARG A 20 1.34 -9.27 9.44
CA ARG A 20 1.32 -10.55 10.17
C ARG A 20 1.37 -10.34 11.67
N ASP A 21 1.75 -9.16 12.13
CA ASP A 21 1.83 -8.80 13.53
C ASP A 21 0.52 -8.16 14.01
N ASN A 22 -0.27 -8.96 14.73
CA ASN A 22 -1.55 -8.51 15.30
C ASN A 22 -1.39 -7.44 16.39
N SER A 23 -0.19 -7.23 16.93
CA SER A 23 0.08 -6.16 17.90
C SER A 23 0.32 -4.80 17.22
N VAL A 24 0.81 -4.82 15.98
CA VAL A 24 1.11 -3.60 15.22
C VAL A 24 -0.10 -3.13 14.43
N TRP A 25 -0.87 -4.06 13.85
CA TRP A 25 -2.01 -3.75 12.98
C TRP A 25 -3.00 -2.70 13.53
N PRO A 26 -3.50 -2.79 14.79
CA PRO A 26 -4.46 -1.81 15.31
C PRO A 26 -3.84 -0.42 15.56
N HIS A 27 -2.51 -0.34 15.66
CA HIS A 27 -1.77 0.88 15.99
C HIS A 27 -0.87 1.34 14.83
N PHE A 28 -1.08 0.82 13.62
CA PHE A 28 -0.19 1.07 12.49
C PHE A 28 -0.02 2.56 12.19
N PRO A 29 -1.08 3.40 12.13
CA PRO A 29 -0.90 4.83 11.90
C PRO A 29 -0.10 5.54 13.00
N GLU A 30 -0.27 5.11 14.26
CA GLU A 30 0.43 5.68 15.42
C GLU A 30 1.91 5.29 15.44
N ARG A 31 2.23 4.11 14.92
CA ARG A 31 3.59 3.56 14.86
C ARG A 31 4.27 3.75 13.50
N LEU A 32 3.62 4.45 12.57
CA LEU A 32 4.10 4.55 11.19
C LEU A 32 5.55 5.07 11.14
N GLU A 33 5.82 6.22 11.77
CA GLU A 33 7.17 6.81 11.75
C GLU A 33 8.22 5.86 12.34
N GLU A 34 7.92 5.23 13.49
CA GLU A 34 8.80 4.23 14.13
C GLU A 34 9.11 3.06 13.18
N LEU A 35 8.09 2.53 12.50
CA LEU A 35 8.25 1.44 11.54
C LEU A 35 9.07 1.89 10.33
N MET A 36 8.79 3.06 9.77
CA MET A 36 9.53 3.54 8.61
C MET A 36 11.02 3.75 8.91
N GLU A 37 11.35 4.21 10.12
CA GLU A 37 12.73 4.29 10.59
C GLU A 37 13.35 2.91 10.84
N ALA A 38 12.65 2.02 11.54
CA ALA A 38 13.15 0.68 11.90
C ALA A 38 13.44 -0.18 10.66
N TYR A 39 12.65 -0.04 9.61
CA TYR A 39 12.84 -0.76 8.34
C TYR A 39 13.77 -0.02 7.37
N GLY A 40 14.23 1.19 7.69
CA GLY A 40 15.19 1.94 6.88
C GLY A 40 14.62 2.46 5.57
N LEU A 41 13.35 2.88 5.56
CA LEU A 41 12.74 3.47 4.37
C LEU A 41 13.47 4.77 3.99
N SER A 42 13.60 4.98 2.68
CA SER A 42 14.08 6.25 2.13
C SER A 42 13.06 7.37 2.33
N GLU A 43 13.49 8.63 2.29
CA GLU A 43 12.55 9.76 2.45
C GLU A 43 11.39 9.77 1.43
N PRO A 44 11.61 9.44 0.14
CA PRO A 44 10.51 9.33 -0.82
C PRO A 44 9.49 8.24 -0.45
N GLU A 45 9.95 7.11 0.10
CA GLU A 45 9.04 6.07 0.62
C GLU A 45 8.23 6.61 1.80
N LYS A 46 8.90 7.30 2.73
CA LYS A 46 8.25 7.87 3.92
C LYS A 46 7.16 8.86 3.56
N GLU A 47 7.45 9.79 2.66
CA GLU A 47 6.46 10.76 2.16
C GLU A 47 5.25 10.03 1.57
N ALA A 48 5.46 9.03 0.71
CA ALA A 48 4.37 8.31 0.08
C ALA A 48 3.49 7.53 1.10
N PHE A 49 4.08 7.02 2.18
CA PHE A 49 3.31 6.41 3.28
C PHE A 49 2.52 7.45 4.09
N ARG A 50 3.11 8.61 4.40
CA ARG A 50 2.41 9.70 5.13
C ARG A 50 1.20 10.22 4.34
N ASP A 51 1.36 10.36 3.03
CA ASP A 51 0.30 10.81 2.12
C ASP A 51 -0.69 9.69 1.73
N VAL A 52 -0.38 8.43 2.11
CA VAL A 52 -1.11 7.23 1.68
C VAL A 52 -1.21 7.14 0.14
N ASP A 53 -0.17 7.59 -0.56
CA ASP A 53 -0.09 7.59 -2.01
C ASP A 53 0.35 6.22 -2.53
N VAL A 54 -0.62 5.30 -2.61
CA VAL A 54 -0.40 3.94 -3.13
C VAL A 54 0.00 3.91 -4.60
N ARG A 55 -0.26 4.97 -5.36
CA ARG A 55 0.20 5.06 -6.74
C ARG A 55 1.70 5.33 -6.76
N ARG A 56 2.16 6.34 -6.01
CA ARG A 56 3.59 6.65 -5.87
C ARG A 56 4.36 5.45 -5.30
N LEU A 57 3.79 4.74 -4.32
CA LEU A 57 4.36 3.49 -3.81
C LEU A 57 4.51 2.42 -4.90
N GLY A 58 3.50 2.23 -5.75
CA GLY A 58 3.58 1.31 -6.89
C GLY A 58 4.62 1.72 -7.94
N GLU A 59 4.70 3.02 -8.24
CA GLU A 59 5.70 3.60 -9.16
C GLU A 59 7.15 3.46 -8.60
N MET A 60 7.31 3.44 -7.27
CA MET A 60 8.60 3.18 -6.59
C MET A 60 8.97 1.70 -6.50
N GLY A 61 8.11 0.79 -6.96
CA GLY A 61 8.39 -0.65 -6.95
C GLY A 61 7.79 -1.42 -5.76
N VAL A 62 6.85 -0.84 -5.02
CA VAL A 62 6.07 -1.63 -4.06
C VAL A 62 5.26 -2.68 -4.79
N HIS A 63 5.30 -3.91 -4.28
CA HIS A 63 4.64 -5.04 -4.92
C HIS A 63 3.11 -4.79 -5.00
N PRO A 64 2.46 -4.99 -6.17
CA PRO A 64 1.04 -4.67 -6.36
C PRO A 64 0.08 -5.35 -5.36
N TYR A 65 0.42 -6.54 -4.88
CA TYR A 65 -0.32 -7.24 -3.81
C TYR A 65 -0.39 -6.46 -2.49
N PHE A 66 0.63 -5.65 -2.18
CA PHE A 66 0.70 -4.86 -0.94
C PHE A 66 -0.04 -3.53 -1.04
N LEU A 67 -0.18 -2.94 -2.22
CA LEU A 67 -0.91 -1.66 -2.40
C LEU A 67 -2.32 -1.65 -1.76
N PRO A 68 -3.22 -2.63 -2.04
CA PRO A 68 -4.51 -2.68 -1.36
C PRO A 68 -4.39 -3.00 0.14
N GLN A 69 -3.32 -3.66 0.58
CA GLN A 69 -3.10 -3.95 2.00
C GLN A 69 -2.68 -2.70 2.77
N ILE A 70 -1.85 -1.85 2.18
CA ILE A 70 -1.45 -0.55 2.73
C ILE A 70 -2.69 0.31 3.00
N THR A 71 -3.62 0.41 2.03
CA THR A 71 -4.88 1.14 2.27
C THR A 71 -5.69 0.59 3.46
N ARG A 72 -5.67 -0.74 3.67
CA ARG A 72 -6.36 -1.38 4.80
C ARG A 72 -5.67 -1.13 6.14
N LEU A 73 -4.34 -1.01 6.15
CA LEU A 73 -3.58 -0.67 7.35
C LEU A 73 -3.93 0.73 7.87
N PHE A 74 -4.22 1.69 6.99
CA PHE A 74 -4.61 3.05 7.37
C PHE A 74 -6.10 3.21 7.72
N HIS A 75 -6.99 2.49 7.04
CA HIS A 75 -8.45 2.69 7.21
C HIS A 75 -9.14 1.66 8.12
N GLY A 76 -8.42 0.64 8.59
CA GLY A 76 -8.95 -0.44 9.43
C GLY A 76 -9.99 -1.34 8.74
N ALA A 77 -10.44 -2.39 9.42
CA ALA A 77 -11.49 -3.30 8.94
C ALA A 77 -12.92 -2.70 9.00
N ALA A 78 -13.10 -1.52 9.61
CA ALA A 78 -14.42 -0.95 9.91
C ALA A 78 -15.20 -0.43 8.69
N ARG A 79 -14.56 -0.37 7.51
CA ARG A 79 -15.23 -0.05 6.25
C ARG A 79 -15.13 -1.21 5.28
N ASN A 80 -15.42 -2.43 5.72
CA ASN A 80 -15.51 -3.62 4.88
C ASN A 80 -16.87 -3.70 4.14
N THR A 81 -17.35 -2.57 3.64
CA THR A 81 -18.45 -2.54 2.67
C THR A 81 -17.83 -2.23 1.31
N SER A 82 -18.34 -2.85 0.25
CA SER A 82 -17.91 -2.70 -1.15
C SER A 82 -17.98 -1.27 -1.71
N THR A 83 -18.28 -0.30 -0.83
CA THR A 83 -18.39 1.17 -1.00
C THR A 83 -17.30 1.95 -0.26
N SER A 84 -16.31 1.29 0.33
CA SER A 84 -15.31 1.90 1.22
C SER A 84 -14.37 2.92 0.56
N ALA A 85 -13.90 3.90 1.35
CA ALA A 85 -12.88 4.87 0.97
C ALA A 85 -11.60 4.22 0.41
N ALA A 86 -11.28 2.99 0.83
CA ALA A 86 -10.17 2.21 0.24
C ALA A 86 -10.45 1.78 -1.22
N ALA A 87 -11.70 1.42 -1.53
CA ALA A 87 -12.12 1.14 -2.90
C ALA A 87 -12.24 2.41 -3.74
N GLU A 88 -12.59 3.55 -3.14
CA GLU A 88 -12.52 4.87 -3.80
C GLU A 88 -11.09 5.34 -4.03
N ALA A 89 -10.17 5.17 -3.08
CA ALA A 89 -8.75 5.48 -3.24
C ALA A 89 -8.14 4.61 -4.35
N TYR A 90 -8.43 3.30 -4.35
CA TYR A 90 -8.03 2.39 -5.42
C TYR A 90 -8.64 2.80 -6.78
N ARG A 91 -9.94 3.11 -6.85
CA ARG A 91 -10.58 3.61 -8.08
C ARG A 91 -10.02 4.96 -8.55
N LYS A 92 -9.66 5.86 -7.64
CA LYS A 92 -9.08 7.17 -7.96
C LYS A 92 -7.63 7.05 -8.46
N SER A 93 -6.87 6.08 -7.93
CA SER A 93 -5.50 5.81 -8.36
C SER A 93 -5.41 5.02 -9.68
N PHE A 94 -6.42 4.22 -10.03
CA PHE A 94 -6.39 3.32 -11.21
C PHE A 94 -7.54 3.54 -12.23
N GLY A 95 -8.38 4.55 -12.02
CA GLY A 95 -9.61 4.79 -12.80
C GLY A 95 -9.35 5.33 -14.20
N ASP A 96 -8.98 4.42 -15.12
CA ASP A 96 -9.42 4.34 -16.53
C ASP A 96 -8.79 3.12 -17.26
N GLN A 97 -7.80 2.44 -16.66
CA GLN A 97 -7.03 1.41 -17.37
C GLN A 97 -7.56 -0.03 -17.28
N ILE A 98 -8.77 -0.24 -16.77
CA ILE A 98 -9.38 -1.58 -16.67
C ILE A 98 -10.54 -1.70 -17.66
N VAL A 99 -10.24 -1.73 -18.96
CA VAL A 99 -10.83 -2.69 -19.91
C VAL A 99 -10.19 -2.48 -21.29
N GLU A 100 -9.37 -3.43 -21.72
CA GLU A 100 -9.55 -4.09 -23.02
C GLU A 100 -8.90 -5.48 -22.92
N HIS A 101 -9.72 -6.44 -22.51
CA HIS A 101 -9.42 -7.85 -22.68
C HIS A 101 -9.57 -8.15 -24.17
N ARG A 102 -8.47 -8.09 -24.93
CA ARG A 102 -8.45 -8.54 -26.32
C ARG A 102 -8.70 -10.05 -26.32
N LYS A 103 -9.94 -10.47 -26.53
CA LYS A 103 -10.26 -11.84 -26.94
C LYS A 103 -9.50 -12.11 -28.24
N LYS A 104 -8.78 -13.23 -28.26
CA LYS A 104 -8.19 -13.83 -29.46
C LYS A 104 -9.26 -14.09 -30.51
#